data_AF-N9TBJ3-F1
#
_entry.id   AF-N9TBJ3-F1
#
_cell.length_a   1.000
_cell.length_b   1.000
_cell.length_c   1.000
_cell.angle_alpha   90.00
_cell.angle_beta   90.00
_cell.angle_gamma   90.00
#
_symmetry.space_group_name_H-M   'P 1'
#
loop_
_entity.id
_entity.type
_entity.pdbx_description
1 polymer ?
#
loop_
_entity_poly.entity_id
_entity_poly.type
_entity_poly.pdbx_seq_one_letter_code
_entity_poly.pdbx_strand_id
1 'polypeptide(L)'
;MAFDLVQYFSEQIKLQKPQLFSQYSPKEKQFYIHEVNVLTLGQLISIWRQDPKKLYHEIKAADPLYIQEIARHLTTSKHNKSALSPAELEPSISEVLSLQFTELNQLDQTGSFGQTGLTELLLGQIEHLSGQAEDWVWSTNQLTELKGSKPVEQQDISLETTMQEFNQMVHQAQPSIHHTEEIEVEQPDVPAWSYLLSPVIALVILLFMYYSYSQLLAH
;
A
#
# COMPACT_ATOMS: atom_id res chain seq x y z
N MET A 1 8.75 -16.81 -17.50
CA MET A 1 7.73 -16.36 -16.53
C MET A 1 8.33 -16.58 -15.16
N ALA A 2 8.45 -15.52 -14.35
CA ALA A 2 8.92 -15.67 -12.97
C ALA A 2 7.86 -16.41 -12.13
N PHE A 3 8.30 -17.16 -11.13
CA PHE A 3 7.41 -17.89 -10.25
C PHE A 3 6.70 -16.91 -9.31
N ASP A 4 5.37 -16.97 -9.26
CA ASP A 4 4.54 -16.06 -8.46
C ASP A 4 4.20 -16.69 -7.10
N LEU A 5 4.93 -16.28 -6.06
CA LEU A 5 4.70 -16.74 -4.69
C LEU A 5 3.40 -16.17 -4.09
N VAL A 6 2.96 -14.99 -4.52
CA VAL A 6 1.71 -14.38 -4.02
C VAL A 6 0.55 -15.31 -4.36
N GLN A 7 0.42 -15.67 -5.63
CA GLN A 7 -0.64 -16.56 -6.10
C GLN A 7 -0.45 -17.97 -5.57
N TYR A 8 0.77 -18.51 -5.60
CA TYR A 8 1.06 -19.85 -5.10
C TYR A 8 0.64 -20.02 -3.64
N PHE A 9 1.06 -19.12 -2.74
CA PHE A 9 0.68 -19.20 -1.33
C PHE A 9 -0.80 -18.97 -1.11
N SER A 10 -1.46 -18.09 -1.88
CA SER A 10 -2.91 -17.90 -1.78
C SER A 10 -3.66 -19.21 -2.02
N GLU A 11 -3.25 -19.98 -3.04
CA GLU A 11 -3.83 -21.29 -3.32
C GLU A 11 -3.49 -22.31 -2.23
N GLN A 12 -2.25 -22.34 -1.74
CA GLN A 12 -1.88 -23.24 -0.64
C GLN A 12 -2.65 -22.96 0.64
N ILE A 13 -2.90 -21.69 0.99
CA ILE A 13 -3.71 -21.31 2.14
C ILE A 13 -5.14 -21.81 1.99
N LYS A 14 -5.75 -21.65 0.80
CA LYS A 14 -7.11 -22.14 0.52
C LYS A 14 -7.21 -23.66 0.66
N LEU A 15 -6.19 -24.39 0.23
CA LEU A 15 -6.15 -25.86 0.29
C LEU A 15 -5.89 -26.39 1.70
N GLN A 16 -4.89 -25.85 2.40
CA GLN A 16 -4.39 -26.40 3.66
C GLN A 16 -5.06 -25.79 4.90
N LYS A 17 -5.60 -24.57 4.80
CA LYS A 17 -6.25 -23.84 5.89
C LYS A 17 -7.68 -23.40 5.52
N PRO A 18 -8.57 -24.33 5.12
CA PRO A 18 -9.91 -23.97 4.67
C PRO A 18 -10.77 -23.32 5.77
N GLN A 19 -10.45 -23.51 7.05
CA GLN A 19 -11.15 -22.88 8.17
C GLN A 19 -10.77 -21.42 8.43
N LEU A 20 -9.65 -20.93 7.86
CA LEU A 20 -9.20 -19.55 8.08
C LEU A 20 -10.25 -18.57 7.54
N PHE A 21 -10.64 -17.58 8.37
CA PHE A 21 -11.67 -16.60 8.06
C PHE A 21 -13.05 -17.20 7.71
N SER A 22 -13.36 -18.41 8.17
CA SER A 22 -14.63 -19.09 7.90
C SER A 22 -15.86 -18.38 8.47
N GLN A 23 -15.68 -17.45 9.40
CA GLN A 23 -16.74 -16.59 9.94
C GLN A 23 -17.22 -15.50 8.97
N TYR A 24 -16.45 -15.20 7.92
CA TYR A 24 -16.77 -14.15 6.95
C TYR A 24 -17.42 -14.70 5.67
N SER A 25 -18.02 -13.81 4.88
CA SER A 25 -18.53 -14.19 3.56
C SER A 25 -17.39 -14.68 2.65
N PRO A 26 -17.68 -15.48 1.58
CA PRO A 26 -16.65 -15.97 0.68
C PRO A 26 -15.77 -14.86 0.06
N LYS A 27 -16.35 -13.69 -0.23
CA LYS A 27 -15.63 -12.54 -0.78
C LYS A 27 -14.68 -11.92 0.24
N GLU A 28 -15.16 -11.68 1.46
CA GLU A 28 -14.35 -11.13 2.56
C GLU A 28 -13.25 -12.11 2.98
N LYS A 29 -13.56 -13.41 3.04
CA LYS A 29 -12.56 -14.44 3.29
C LYS A 29 -11.43 -14.41 2.27
N GLN A 30 -11.74 -14.32 0.98
CA GLN A 30 -10.71 -14.21 -0.07
C GLN A 30 -9.89 -12.93 0.10
N PHE A 31 -10.55 -11.82 0.41
CA PHE A 31 -9.88 -10.54 0.68
C PHE A 31 -8.89 -10.65 1.86
N TYR A 32 -9.31 -11.19 3.00
CA TYR A 32 -8.44 -11.31 4.17
C TYR A 32 -7.31 -12.34 3.98
N ILE A 33 -7.57 -13.46 3.27
CA ILE A 33 -6.49 -14.38 2.88
C ILE A 33 -5.45 -13.64 2.05
N HIS A 34 -5.88 -12.86 1.06
CA HIS A 34 -4.97 -12.11 0.19
C HIS A 34 -4.20 -11.03 0.96
N GLU A 35 -4.89 -10.22 1.76
CA GLU A 35 -4.29 -9.16 2.57
C GLU A 35 -3.20 -9.71 3.50
N VAL A 36 -3.52 -10.76 4.26
CA VAL A 36 -2.56 -11.38 5.20
C VAL A 36 -1.41 -12.03 4.45
N ASN A 37 -1.67 -12.75 3.36
CA ASN A 37 -0.63 -13.40 2.55
C ASN A 37 0.37 -12.38 1.98
N VAL A 38 -0.12 -11.26 1.44
CA VAL A 38 0.72 -10.19 0.89
C VAL A 38 1.48 -9.47 2.00
N LEU A 39 0.84 -9.20 3.14
CA LEU A 39 1.47 -8.61 4.31
C LEU A 39 2.64 -9.46 4.82
N THR A 40 2.44 -10.76 5.00
CA THR A 40 3.48 -11.66 5.52
C THR A 40 4.59 -11.91 4.50
N LEU A 41 4.26 -12.04 3.21
CA LEU A 41 5.28 -12.18 2.17
C LEU A 41 6.15 -10.92 2.05
N GLY A 42 5.54 -9.73 2.11
CA GLY A 42 6.28 -8.47 2.16
C GLY A 42 7.22 -8.40 3.37
N GLN A 43 6.77 -8.89 4.53
CA GLN A 43 7.61 -8.95 5.73
C GLN A 43 8.77 -9.92 5.56
N LEU A 44 8.54 -11.09 4.96
CA LEU A 44 9.60 -12.05 4.67
C LEU A 44 10.68 -11.44 3.78
N ILE A 45 10.30 -10.72 2.73
CA ILE A 45 11.25 -10.05 1.85
C ILE A 45 12.03 -8.96 2.59
N SER A 46 11.35 -8.17 3.43
CA SER A 46 11.98 -7.12 4.24
C SER A 46 13.04 -7.69 5.18
N ILE A 47 12.70 -8.74 5.93
CA ILE A 47 13.66 -9.45 6.81
C ILE A 47 14.78 -10.08 5.98
N TRP A 48 14.46 -10.70 4.84
CA TRP A 48 15.46 -11.32 3.98
C TRP A 48 16.50 -10.32 3.49
N ARG A 49 16.10 -9.08 3.16
CA ARG A 49 17.06 -8.02 2.77
C ARG A 49 18.01 -7.64 3.90
N GLN A 50 17.58 -7.73 5.15
CA GLN A 50 18.37 -7.37 6.31
C GLN A 50 19.33 -8.49 6.72
N ASP A 51 18.82 -9.73 6.84
CA ASP A 51 19.61 -10.90 7.19
C ASP A 51 19.10 -12.17 6.48
N PRO A 52 19.55 -12.41 5.23
CA PRO A 52 19.17 -13.59 4.46
C PRO A 52 19.54 -14.91 5.17
N LYS A 53 20.65 -14.92 5.92
CA LYS A 53 21.16 -16.15 6.55
C LYS A 53 20.29 -16.55 7.72
N LYS A 54 19.94 -15.59 8.58
CA LYS A 54 19.04 -15.83 9.70
C LYS A 54 17.69 -16.32 9.20
N LEU A 55 17.04 -15.59 8.29
CA LEU A 55 15.73 -15.98 7.81
C LEU A 55 15.74 -17.34 7.09
N TYR A 56 16.80 -17.66 6.33
CA TYR A 56 16.96 -18.99 5.74
C TYR A 56 17.00 -20.10 6.80
N HIS A 57 17.71 -19.88 7.91
CA HIS A 57 17.75 -20.82 9.01
C HIS A 57 16.38 -20.98 9.68
N GLU A 58 15.69 -19.87 9.94
CA GLU A 58 14.36 -19.86 10.56
C GLU A 58 13.30 -20.54 9.69
N ILE A 59 13.37 -20.39 8.36
CA ILE A 59 12.49 -21.10 7.42
C ILE A 59 12.70 -22.61 7.51
N LYS A 60 13.96 -23.07 7.64
CA LYS A 60 14.26 -24.49 7.78
C LYS A 60 13.85 -25.07 9.12
N ALA A 61 14.03 -24.30 10.20
CA ALA A 61 13.66 -24.69 11.54
C ALA A 61 12.14 -24.65 11.77
N ALA A 62 11.43 -23.77 11.06
CA ALA A 62 10.02 -23.46 11.26
C ALA A 62 9.70 -23.13 12.74
N ASP A 63 10.54 -22.31 13.38
CA ASP A 63 10.40 -21.97 14.80
C ASP A 63 9.08 -21.21 15.08
N PRO A 64 8.17 -21.80 15.88
CA PRO A 64 6.92 -21.15 16.25
C PRO A 64 7.10 -19.81 17.00
N LEU A 65 8.16 -19.66 17.79
CA LEU A 65 8.41 -18.42 18.55
C LEU A 65 8.81 -17.28 17.63
N TYR A 66 9.64 -17.57 16.63
CA TYR A 66 10.02 -16.60 15.62
C TYR A 66 8.82 -16.15 14.77
N ILE A 67 7.98 -17.10 14.37
CA ILE A 67 6.71 -16.83 13.66
C ILE A 67 5.81 -15.92 14.51
N GLN A 68 5.65 -16.23 15.80
CA GLN A 68 4.85 -15.42 16.71
C GLN A 68 5.43 -14.01 16.92
N GLU A 69 6.76 -13.88 16.99
CA GLU A 69 7.43 -12.58 17.09
C GLU A 69 7.11 -11.71 15.88
N ILE A 70 7.22 -12.26 14.66
CA ILE A 70 6.86 -11.57 13.43
C ILE A 70 5.37 -11.20 13.44
N ALA A 71 4.50 -12.13 13.81
CA ALA A 71 3.06 -11.88 13.86
C ALA A 71 2.70 -10.73 14.80
N ARG A 72 3.31 -10.70 15.98
CA ARG A 72 3.13 -9.62 16.95
C ARG A 72 3.71 -8.30 16.45
N HIS A 73 4.87 -8.31 15.79
CA HIS A 73 5.45 -7.10 15.21
C HIS A 73 4.53 -6.47 14.16
N LEU A 74 4.01 -7.28 13.24
CA LEU A 74 3.07 -6.82 12.21
C LEU A 74 1.76 -6.31 12.81
N THR A 75 1.21 -7.04 13.79
CA THR A 75 -0.06 -6.67 14.45
C THR A 75 0.06 -5.36 15.23
N THR A 76 1.17 -5.15 15.94
CA THR A 76 1.40 -3.97 16.80
C THR A 76 2.06 -2.79 16.09
N SER A 77 2.37 -2.91 14.80
CA SER A 77 2.95 -1.83 14.01
C SER A 77 2.06 -0.60 13.99
N LYS A 78 2.66 0.58 14.13
CA LYS A 78 1.96 1.89 14.01
C LYS A 78 1.38 2.13 12.63
N HIS A 79 1.89 1.42 11.62
CA HIS A 79 1.41 1.51 10.23
C HIS A 79 0.34 0.48 9.90
N ASN A 80 0.04 -0.47 10.81
CA ASN A 80 -1.02 -1.44 10.59
C ASN A 80 -2.39 -0.74 10.52
N LYS A 81 -3.13 -0.99 9.44
CA LYS A 81 -4.50 -0.49 9.22
C LYS A 81 -5.44 -1.61 8.76
N SER A 82 -5.13 -2.87 9.06
CA SER A 82 -6.02 -3.99 8.75
C SER A 82 -7.40 -3.78 9.39
N ALA A 83 -8.45 -4.21 8.69
CA ALA A 83 -9.81 -4.19 9.21
C ALA A 83 -10.07 -5.30 10.26
N LEU A 84 -9.19 -6.31 10.34
CA LEU A 84 -9.26 -7.38 11.33
C LEU A 84 -8.88 -6.86 12.72
N SER A 85 -9.55 -7.38 13.75
CA SER A 85 -9.16 -7.07 15.13
C SER A 85 -7.79 -7.69 15.46
N PRO A 86 -7.00 -7.14 16.39
CA PRO A 86 -5.71 -7.72 16.77
C PRO A 86 -5.80 -9.19 17.22
N ALA A 87 -6.90 -9.55 17.90
CA ALA A 87 -7.17 -10.91 18.36
C ALA A 87 -7.43 -11.91 17.21
N GLU A 88 -7.82 -11.42 16.03
CA GLU A 88 -8.01 -12.23 14.82
C GLU A 88 -6.79 -12.18 13.90
N LEU A 89 -6.16 -11.00 13.78
CA LEU A 89 -5.05 -10.75 12.88
C LEU A 89 -3.79 -11.51 13.30
N GLU A 90 -3.38 -11.44 14.56
CA GLU A 90 -2.16 -12.09 15.05
C GLU A 90 -2.15 -13.61 14.83
N PRO A 91 -3.20 -14.38 15.22
CA PRO A 91 -3.23 -15.81 14.93
C PRO A 91 -3.30 -16.09 13.43
N SER A 92 -4.03 -15.27 12.65
CA SER A 92 -4.11 -15.44 11.19
C SER A 92 -2.77 -15.24 10.51
N ILE A 93 -2.01 -14.22 10.91
CA ILE A 93 -0.63 -14.00 10.44
C ILE A 93 0.24 -15.19 10.81
N SER A 94 0.15 -15.70 12.04
CA SER A 94 0.94 -16.84 12.49
C SER A 94 0.66 -18.10 11.66
N GLU A 95 -0.61 -18.38 11.36
CA GLU A 95 -1.00 -19.52 10.53
C GLU A 95 -0.49 -19.39 9.09
N VAL A 96 -0.68 -18.22 8.48
CA VAL A 96 -0.23 -17.96 7.10
C VAL A 96 1.29 -18.00 7.00
N LEU A 97 2.01 -17.39 7.95
CA LEU A 97 3.47 -17.38 7.95
C LEU A 97 4.06 -18.77 8.17
N SER A 98 3.46 -19.58 9.06
CA SER A 98 3.85 -20.98 9.28
C SER A 98 3.69 -21.82 8.00
N LEU A 99 2.60 -21.60 7.26
CA LEU A 99 2.39 -22.21 5.96
C LEU A 99 3.45 -21.75 4.96
N GLN A 100 3.68 -20.43 4.83
CA GLN A 100 4.69 -19.88 3.92
C GLN A 100 6.10 -20.44 4.21
N PHE A 101 6.49 -20.60 5.48
CA PHE A 101 7.77 -21.22 5.85
C PHE A 101 7.84 -22.67 5.39
N THR A 102 6.79 -23.45 5.64
CA THR A 102 6.70 -24.85 5.24
C THR A 102 6.83 -24.98 3.72
N GLU A 103 6.10 -24.16 2.99
CA GLU A 103 6.11 -24.15 1.54
C GLU A 103 7.46 -23.70 0.96
N LEU A 104 8.08 -22.64 1.51
CA LEU A 104 9.42 -22.21 1.10
C LEU A 104 10.48 -23.28 1.34
N ASN A 105 10.39 -24.00 2.47
CA ASN A 105 11.29 -25.11 2.76
C ASN A 105 11.07 -26.29 1.80
N GLN A 106 9.82 -26.61 1.45
CA GLN A 106 9.51 -27.63 0.45
C GLN A 106 10.02 -27.25 -0.95
N LEU A 107 9.87 -25.99 -1.34
CA LEU A 107 10.42 -25.47 -2.59
C LEU A 107 11.96 -25.56 -2.60
N ASP A 108 12.63 -25.19 -1.51
CA ASP A 108 14.09 -25.32 -1.35
C ASP A 108 14.55 -26.78 -1.50
N GLN A 109 13.88 -27.71 -0.82
CA GLN A 109 14.21 -29.13 -0.85
C GLN A 109 13.97 -29.75 -2.24
N THR A 110 12.85 -29.42 -2.87
CA THR A 110 12.47 -29.97 -4.17
C THR A 110 13.33 -29.41 -5.29
N GLY A 111 13.58 -28.10 -5.26
CA GLY A 111 14.39 -27.39 -6.26
C GLY A 111 15.90 -27.44 -6.00
N SER A 112 16.32 -27.86 -4.81
CA SER A 112 17.70 -27.76 -4.33
C SER A 112 18.28 -26.34 -4.49
N PHE A 113 17.46 -25.32 -4.21
CA PHE A 113 17.77 -23.92 -4.45
C PHE A 113 18.94 -23.41 -3.59
N GLY A 114 18.99 -23.86 -2.34
CA GLY A 114 19.87 -23.26 -1.34
C GLY A 114 19.48 -21.82 -1.04
N GLN A 115 20.29 -21.18 -0.19
CA GLN A 115 20.07 -19.78 0.20
C GLN A 115 20.09 -18.83 -1.02
N THR A 116 20.95 -19.09 -2.00
CA THR A 116 21.06 -18.24 -3.20
C THR A 116 19.79 -18.32 -4.05
N GLY A 117 19.28 -19.52 -4.34
CA GLY A 117 18.07 -19.66 -5.13
C GLY A 117 16.82 -19.11 -4.43
N LEU A 118 16.71 -19.29 -3.11
CA LEU A 118 15.63 -18.62 -2.35
C LEU A 118 15.77 -17.09 -2.33
N THR A 119 16.99 -16.56 -2.40
CA THR A 119 17.21 -15.11 -2.54
C THR A 119 16.64 -14.60 -3.85
N GLU A 120 16.95 -15.27 -4.97
CA GLU A 120 16.40 -14.91 -6.28
C GLU A 120 14.88 -15.03 -6.29
N LEU A 121 14.35 -16.12 -5.72
CA LEU A 121 12.91 -16.35 -5.64
C LEU A 121 12.19 -15.25 -4.85
N LEU A 122 12.63 -14.95 -3.62
CA LEU A 122 11.98 -13.97 -2.74
C LEU A 122 12.14 -12.54 -3.27
N LEU A 123 13.35 -12.15 -3.69
CA LEU A 123 13.57 -10.80 -4.20
C LEU A 123 12.88 -10.56 -5.55
N GLY A 124 12.71 -11.61 -6.36
CA GLY A 124 11.92 -11.58 -7.58
C GLY A 124 10.43 -11.30 -7.36
N GLN A 125 9.90 -11.47 -6.14
CA GLN A 125 8.48 -11.22 -5.85
C GLN A 125 8.11 -9.74 -5.75
N ILE A 126 9.09 -8.82 -5.69
CA ILE A 126 8.80 -7.38 -5.60
C ILE A 126 7.94 -6.91 -6.78
N GLU A 127 8.18 -7.43 -7.98
CA GLU A 127 7.36 -7.12 -9.17
C GLU A 127 5.92 -7.66 -9.00
N HIS A 128 5.77 -8.89 -8.52
CA HIS A 128 4.46 -9.52 -8.30
C HIS A 128 3.65 -8.87 -7.19
N LEU A 129 4.32 -8.29 -6.18
CA LEU A 129 3.70 -7.57 -5.07
C LEU A 129 3.20 -6.17 -5.47
N SER A 130 3.77 -5.59 -6.53
CA SER A 130 3.36 -4.29 -7.04
C SER A 130 1.88 -4.30 -7.38
N GLY A 131 1.13 -3.37 -6.78
CA GLY A 131 -0.31 -3.21 -6.97
C GLY A 131 -1.21 -4.20 -6.23
N GLN A 132 -0.65 -5.13 -5.44
CA GLN A 132 -1.44 -6.17 -4.76
C GLN A 132 -2.11 -5.72 -3.46
N ALA A 133 -1.62 -4.64 -2.84
CA ALA A 133 -2.09 -4.20 -1.53
C ALA A 133 -2.01 -2.68 -1.35
N GLU A 134 -2.69 -2.21 -0.30
CA GLU A 134 -2.69 -0.83 0.14
C GLU A 134 -1.34 -0.38 0.72
N ASP A 135 -1.07 0.92 0.67
CA ASP A 135 0.21 1.52 1.10
C ASP A 135 0.59 1.28 2.57
N TRP A 136 -0.40 0.97 3.42
CA TRP A 136 -0.15 0.67 4.83
C TRP A 136 0.59 -0.67 4.98
N VAL A 137 0.36 -1.64 4.08
CA VAL A 137 1.07 -2.92 4.04
C VAL A 137 2.55 -2.68 3.75
N TRP A 138 2.83 -1.87 2.72
CA TRP A 138 4.18 -1.48 2.34
C TRP A 138 4.89 -0.65 3.40
N SER A 139 4.16 0.24 4.07
CA SER A 139 4.69 1.02 5.21
C SER A 139 5.04 0.14 6.39
N THR A 140 4.21 -0.87 6.68
CA THR A 140 4.43 -1.83 7.77
C THR A 140 5.69 -2.67 7.51
N ASN A 141 5.88 -3.12 6.27
CA ASN A 141 7.02 -3.95 5.87
C ASN A 141 8.26 -3.16 5.46
N GLN A 142 8.24 -1.82 5.52
CA GLN A 142 9.33 -0.94 5.07
C GLN A 142 9.70 -1.11 3.57
N LEU A 143 8.74 -1.56 2.75
CA LEU A 143 8.89 -1.70 1.29
C LEU A 143 8.41 -0.42 0.59
N THR A 144 9.09 0.69 0.85
CA THR A 144 8.64 2.03 0.41
C THR A 144 8.54 2.19 -1.10
N GLU A 145 9.29 1.40 -1.87
CA GLU A 145 9.26 1.38 -3.33
C GLU A 145 7.93 0.87 -3.92
N LEU A 146 7.13 0.15 -3.13
CA LEU A 146 5.82 -0.37 -3.56
C LEU A 146 4.66 0.59 -3.24
N LYS A 147 4.91 1.70 -2.54
CA LYS A 147 3.87 2.67 -2.22
C LYS A 147 3.35 3.36 -3.49
N GLY A 148 2.04 3.52 -3.59
CA GLY A 148 1.37 4.07 -4.78
C GLY A 148 1.32 3.13 -5.97
N SER A 149 1.70 1.85 -5.81
CA SER A 149 1.66 0.86 -6.91
C SER A 149 0.25 0.37 -7.22
N LYS A 150 -0.70 0.47 -6.28
CA LYS A 150 -2.09 0.05 -6.51
C LYS A 150 -2.76 1.00 -7.50
N PRO A 151 -3.25 0.52 -8.64
CA PRO A 151 -3.97 1.36 -9.59
C PRO A 151 -5.16 2.02 -8.88
N VAL A 152 -5.22 3.35 -8.97
CA VAL A 152 -6.42 4.07 -8.56
C VAL A 152 -7.50 3.69 -9.57
N GLU A 153 -8.65 3.20 -9.10
CA GLU A 153 -9.83 3.04 -9.96
C GLU A 153 -10.15 4.42 -10.53
N GLN A 154 -9.72 4.66 -11.77
CA GLN A 154 -10.11 5.85 -12.51
C GLN A 154 -11.62 5.74 -12.66
N GLN A 155 -12.35 6.66 -12.02
CA GLN A 155 -13.76 6.84 -12.34
C GLN A 155 -13.81 7.08 -13.84
N ASP A 156 -14.48 6.18 -14.58
CA ASP A 156 -14.78 6.35 -15.98
C ASP A 156 -15.60 7.64 -16.13
N ILE A 157 -14.90 8.77 -16.32
CA ILE A 157 -15.54 9.99 -16.79
C ILE A 157 -15.98 9.64 -18.20
N SER A 158 -17.25 9.27 -18.34
CA SER A 158 -17.81 8.89 -19.63
C SER A 158 -17.51 10.00 -20.64
N LEU A 159 -16.92 9.63 -21.78
CA LEU A 159 -16.65 10.56 -22.88
C LEU A 159 -17.94 11.32 -23.26
N GLU A 160 -19.12 10.71 -23.11
CA GLU A 160 -20.42 11.35 -23.28
C GLU A 160 -20.61 12.56 -22.35
N THR A 161 -20.24 12.43 -21.06
CA THR A 161 -20.34 13.51 -20.07
C THR A 161 -19.35 14.62 -20.39
N THR A 162 -18.13 14.25 -20.79
CA THR A 162 -17.11 15.24 -21.22
C THR A 162 -17.56 15.99 -22.49
N MET A 163 -18.18 15.29 -23.45
CA MET A 163 -18.72 15.90 -24.67
C MET A 163 -19.96 16.74 -24.41
N GLN A 164 -20.79 16.37 -23.44
CA GLN A 164 -21.92 17.19 -22.99
C GLN A 164 -21.45 18.47 -22.33
N GLU A 165 -20.51 18.41 -21.38
CA GLU A 165 -19.93 19.59 -20.74
C GLU A 165 -19.19 20.48 -21.74
N PHE A 166 -18.47 19.87 -22.69
CA PHE A 166 -17.83 20.59 -23.78
C PHE A 166 -18.85 21.29 -24.69
N ASN A 167 -19.89 20.59 -25.15
CA ASN A 167 -20.96 21.19 -25.95
C ASN A 167 -21.66 22.31 -25.18
N GLN A 168 -21.90 22.13 -23.88
CA GLN A 168 -22.54 23.12 -23.04
C GLN A 168 -21.67 24.37 -22.87
N MET A 169 -20.36 24.22 -22.71
CA MET A 169 -19.40 25.32 -22.66
C MET A 169 -19.25 26.04 -24.01
N VAL A 170 -19.28 25.30 -25.12
CA VAL A 170 -19.25 25.87 -26.49
C VAL A 170 -20.53 26.65 -26.80
N HIS A 171 -21.70 26.16 -26.37
CA HIS A 171 -22.98 26.86 -26.56
C HIS A 171 -23.12 28.10 -25.66
N GLN A 172 -22.46 28.13 -24.50
CA GLN A 172 -22.41 29.32 -23.63
C GLN A 172 -21.47 30.42 -24.13
N ALA A 173 -20.59 30.13 -25.11
CA ALA A 173 -19.65 31.11 -25.67
C ALA A 173 -20.24 31.96 -26.83
N GLN A 174 -21.52 31.81 -27.17
CA GLN A 174 -22.18 32.64 -28.19
C GLN A 174 -22.77 33.94 -27.60
N PRO A 175 -22.36 35.12 -28.10
CA PRO A 175 -22.85 36.39 -27.58
C PRO A 175 -24.17 36.77 -28.27
N SER A 176 -25.28 36.64 -27.56
CA SER A 176 -26.56 37.26 -27.95
C SER A 176 -27.33 37.76 -26.72
N ILE A 177 -26.98 38.99 -26.35
CA ILE A 177 -27.82 40.16 -25.97
C ILE A 177 -29.22 39.87 -25.37
N HIS A 178 -29.43 40.37 -24.14
CA HIS A 178 -30.67 40.53 -23.35
C HIS A 178 -31.36 39.21 -22.92
N HIS A 179 -31.51 38.89 -21.64
CA HIS A 179 -32.18 39.67 -20.59
C HIS A 179 -31.63 39.25 -19.21
N THR A 180 -31.60 40.21 -18.29
CA THR A 180 -31.20 40.05 -16.88
C THR A 180 -32.12 39.08 -16.14
N GLU A 181 -31.57 37.93 -15.74
CA GLU A 181 -31.89 37.30 -14.45
C GLU A 181 -30.55 36.95 -13.79
N GLU A 182 -30.35 37.49 -12.59
CA GLU A 182 -29.19 37.26 -11.76
C GLU A 182 -29.10 35.77 -11.41
N ILE A 183 -28.20 35.04 -12.08
CA ILE A 183 -27.77 33.73 -11.62
C ILE A 183 -26.49 33.96 -10.83
N GLU A 184 -26.63 33.85 -9.52
CA GLU A 184 -25.56 33.87 -8.54
C GLU A 184 -24.51 32.82 -8.93
N VAL A 185 -23.34 33.30 -9.36
CA VAL A 185 -22.19 32.47 -9.67
C VAL A 185 -21.71 31.88 -8.34
N GLU A 186 -21.97 30.60 -8.11
CA GLU A 186 -21.34 29.85 -7.02
C GLU A 186 -19.84 29.79 -7.34
N GLN A 187 -19.11 30.78 -6.84
CA GLN A 187 -17.67 30.84 -6.91
C GLN A 187 -17.11 29.62 -6.20
N PRO A 188 -16.01 29.02 -6.72
CA PRO A 188 -15.34 27.94 -6.03
C PRO A 188 -15.03 28.40 -4.60
N ASP A 189 -15.52 27.63 -3.63
CA ASP A 189 -15.44 27.93 -2.20
C ASP A 189 -13.98 27.78 -1.75
N VAL A 190 -13.16 28.78 -2.08
CA VAL A 190 -11.82 28.94 -1.53
C VAL A 190 -12.01 29.37 -0.08
N PRO A 191 -11.60 28.54 0.91
CA PRO A 191 -11.82 28.87 2.30
C PRO A 191 -11.22 30.24 2.60
N ALA A 192 -12.02 31.15 3.17
CA ALA A 192 -11.66 32.57 3.38
C ALA A 192 -10.32 32.77 4.11
N TRP A 193 -9.88 31.77 4.89
CA TRP A 193 -8.56 31.70 5.49
C TRP A 193 -7.41 31.79 4.49
N SER A 194 -7.57 31.34 3.24
CA SER A 194 -6.55 31.40 2.18
C SER A 194 -6.16 32.85 1.82
N TYR A 195 -7.15 33.75 1.78
CA TYR A 195 -6.91 35.18 1.53
C TYR A 195 -6.17 35.87 2.68
N LEU A 196 -6.34 35.39 3.91
CA LEU A 196 -5.60 35.87 5.09
C LEU A 196 -4.20 35.25 5.19
N LEU A 197 -4.07 33.97 4.85
CA LEU A 197 -2.81 33.23 4.99
C LEU A 197 -1.79 33.63 3.92
N SER A 198 -2.23 33.89 2.69
CA SER A 198 -1.33 34.23 1.57
C SER A 198 -0.47 35.48 1.81
N PRO A 199 -0.98 36.65 2.28
CA PRO A 199 -0.12 37.80 2.58
C PRO A 199 0.79 37.56 3.79
N VAL A 200 0.35 36.76 4.76
CA VAL A 200 1.15 36.42 5.96
C VAL A 200 2.35 35.56 5.58
N ILE A 201 2.15 34.54 4.74
CA ILE A 201 3.23 33.68 4.25
C ILE A 201 4.22 34.50 3.42
N ALA A 202 3.74 35.36 2.53
CA ALA A 202 4.60 36.25 1.75
C ALA A 202 5.47 37.16 2.64
N LEU A 203 4.90 37.69 3.72
CA LEU A 203 5.62 38.54 4.68
C LEU A 203 6.67 37.73 5.49
N VAL A 204 6.36 36.50 5.89
CA VAL A 204 7.30 35.60 6.57
C VAL A 204 8.49 35.26 5.68
N ILE A 205 8.26 34.98 4.40
CA ILE A 205 9.32 34.72 3.42
C ILE A 205 10.21 35.96 3.24
N LEU A 206 9.61 37.15 3.11
CA LEU A 206 10.36 38.41 3.01
C LEU A 206 11.19 38.69 4.26
N LEU A 207 10.66 38.47 5.46
CA LEU A 207 11.41 38.62 6.72
C LEU A 207 12.56 37.63 6.82
N PHE A 208 12.34 36.38 6.41
CA PHE A 208 13.39 35.37 6.40
C PHE A 208 14.51 35.74 5.42
N MET A 209 14.17 36.19 4.22
CA MET A 209 15.14 36.69 3.24
C MET A 209 15.88 37.95 3.74
N TYR A 210 15.19 38.85 4.43
CA TYR A 210 15.83 40.03 5.02
C TYR A 210 16.80 39.65 6.15
N TYR A 211 16.42 38.69 7.00
CA TYR A 211 17.30 38.21 8.07
C TYR A 211 18.52 37.48 7.52
N SER A 212 18.35 36.63 6.50
CA SER A 212 19.48 35.96 5.85
C SER A 212 20.41 36.96 5.14
N TYR A 213 19.85 37.98 4.49
CA TYR A 213 20.61 39.06 3.85
C TYR A 213 21.37 39.92 4.88
N SER A 214 20.75 40.27 6.00
CA SER A 214 21.40 41.05 7.07
C SER A 214 22.47 40.24 7.81
N GLN A 215 22.29 38.92 8.01
CA GLN A 215 23.37 38.05 8.50
C GLN A 215 24.56 37.97 7.53
N LEU A 216 24.31 37.96 6.22
CA LEU A 216 25.36 37.99 5.20
C LEU A 216 26.14 39.32 5.16
N LEU A 217 25.51 40.44 5.53
CA LEU A 217 26.13 41.76 5.60
C LEU A 217 26.83 42.05 6.95
N ALA A 218 26.50 41.28 8.00
CA ALA A 218 27.10 41.41 9.33
C ALA A 218 28.38 40.55 9.50
N HIS A 219 28.81 39.85 8.45
CA HIS A 219 30.08 39.13 8.34
C HIS A 219 31.00 39.80 7.32
#